data_AF-A0A1H0GYX8-F1
#
_entry.id   AF-A0A1H0GYX8-F1
#
_cell.length_a   1.000
_cell.length_b   1.000
_cell.length_c   1.000
_cell.angle_alpha   90.00
_cell.angle_beta   90.00
_cell.angle_gamma   90.00
#
_symmetry.space_group_name_H-M   'P 1'
#
loop_
_entity.id
_entity.type
_entity.pdbx_description
1 polymer ?
#
loop_
_entity_poly.entity_id
_entity_poly.type
_entity_poly.pdbx_seq_one_letter_code
_entity_poly.pdbx_strand_id
1 'polypeptide(L)'
;MGTVVIEHYEAMLAHYGQTIGLRHARKHLGWYLDGLSHVIGVLPIDSSKVMLEPQPTAVIKLLRQLFSGISVLDIENAQAQLKAA
;
A
#
# COMPACT_ATOMS: atom_id res chain seq x y z
N MET A 1 0.11 -7.64 -8.16
CA MET A 1 1.22 -7.19 -7.28
C MET A 1 0.68 -6.91 -5.88
N GLY A 2 1.51 -6.58 -4.87
CA GLY A 2 1.04 -6.13 -3.55
C GLY A 2 0.90 -7.18 -2.43
N THR A 3 1.30 -8.44 -2.68
CA THR A 3 1.29 -9.51 -1.65
C THR A 3 2.15 -9.16 -0.44
N VAL A 4 3.37 -8.68 -0.66
CA VAL A 4 4.30 -8.28 0.42
C VAL A 4 3.71 -7.17 1.31
N VAL A 5 2.97 -6.23 0.73
CA VAL A 5 2.31 -5.15 1.50
C VAL A 5 1.22 -5.71 2.40
N ILE A 6 0.43 -6.67 1.88
CA ILE A 6 -0.64 -7.33 2.62
C ILE A 6 -0.06 -8.22 3.73
N GLU A 7 0.97 -9.01 3.42
CA GLU A 7 1.65 -9.86 4.41
C GLU A 7 2.27 -9.03 5.53
N HIS A 8 2.91 -7.90 5.18
CA HIS A 8 3.46 -6.99 6.18
C HIS A 8 2.36 -6.35 7.05
N TYR A 9 1.24 -5.98 6.43
CA TYR A 9 0.05 -5.49 7.14
C TYR A 9 -0.46 -6.53 8.14
N GLU A 10 -0.67 -7.76 7.71
CA GLU A 10 -1.13 -8.87 8.55
C GLU A 10 -0.14 -9.19 9.67
N ALA A 11 1.17 -9.17 9.38
CA ALA A 11 2.22 -9.37 10.37
C ALA A 11 2.20 -8.31 11.49
N MET A 12 1.96 -7.04 11.15
CA MET A 12 1.82 -5.98 12.15
C MET A 12 0.61 -6.20 13.06
N LEU A 13 -0.52 -6.65 12.51
CA LEU A 13 -1.70 -6.96 13.31
C LEU A 13 -1.48 -8.18 14.21
N ALA A 14 -0.80 -9.21 13.70
CA ALA A 14 -0.47 -10.40 14.48
C ALA A 14 0.50 -10.09 15.63
N HIS A 15 1.46 -9.18 15.42
CA HIS A 15 2.47 -8.84 16.41
C HIS A 15 1.95 -7.86 17.49
N TYR A 16 1.25 -6.80 17.09
CA TYR A 16 0.82 -5.73 18.00
C TYR A 16 -0.64 -5.86 18.48
N GLY A 17 -1.40 -6.83 17.94
CA GLY A 17 -2.84 -6.87 18.07
C GLY A 17 -3.54 -5.80 17.23
N GLN A 18 -4.86 -5.87 17.11
CA GLN A 18 -5.60 -5.05 16.15
C GLN A 18 -5.48 -3.53 16.40
N THR A 19 -5.69 -3.08 17.64
CA THR A 19 -5.76 -1.65 17.97
C THR A 19 -4.43 -0.93 17.75
N ILE A 20 -3.33 -1.50 18.25
CA ILE A 20 -1.99 -0.91 18.10
C ILE A 20 -1.48 -1.20 16.69
N GLY A 21 -1.66 -2.43 16.19
CA GLY A 21 -1.24 -2.85 14.86
C GLY A 21 -1.82 -1.97 13.75
N LEU A 22 -3.08 -1.54 13.83
CA LEU A 22 -3.66 -0.61 12.85
C LEU A 22 -2.94 0.75 12.81
N ARG A 23 -2.53 1.28 13.96
CA ARG A 23 -1.78 2.56 14.02
C ARG A 23 -0.42 2.42 13.36
N HIS A 24 0.30 1.35 13.68
CA HIS A 24 1.59 1.05 13.06
C HIS A 24 1.41 0.85 11.56
N ALA A 25 0.48 -0.02 11.18
CA ALA A 25 0.17 -0.32 9.79
C ALA A 25 -0.12 0.93 8.96
N ARG A 26 -0.95 1.86 9.44
CA ARG A 26 -1.27 3.11 8.72
C ARG A 26 -0.02 3.92 8.39
N LYS A 27 0.97 3.99 9.29
CA LYS A 27 2.23 4.68 9.01
C LYS A 27 2.96 4.05 7.82
N HIS A 28 3.06 2.72 7.79
CA HIS A 28 3.70 1.99 6.69
C HIS A 28 2.90 2.08 5.40
N LEU A 29 1.57 1.96 5.48
CA LEU A 29 0.67 2.14 4.34
C LEU A 29 0.81 3.53 3.72
N GLY A 30 0.98 4.57 4.53
CA GLY A 30 1.29 5.92 4.04
C GLY A 30 2.53 5.94 3.14
N TRP A 31 3.62 5.30 3.55
CA TRP A 31 4.84 5.21 2.73
C TRP A 31 4.64 4.39 1.45
N TYR A 32 3.88 3.29 1.51
CA TYR A 32 3.57 2.52 0.31
C TYR A 32 2.72 3.31 -0.68
N LEU A 33 1.72 4.05 -0.21
CA LEU A 33 0.83 4.85 -1.04
C LEU A 33 1.58 6.00 -1.73
N ASP A 34 2.51 6.63 -1.02
CA ASP A 34 3.38 7.67 -1.55
C ASP A 34 4.36 7.11 -2.61
N GLY A 35 5.02 5.99 -2.31
CA GLY A 35 5.85 5.31 -3.31
C GLY A 35 5.05 4.88 -4.54
N LEU A 36 3.79 4.47 -4.34
CA LEU A 36 2.92 4.04 -5.43
C LEU A 36 2.50 5.22 -6.32
N SER A 37 2.18 6.37 -5.74
CA SER A 37 1.84 7.57 -6.52
C SER A 37 3.02 8.04 -7.38
N HIS A 38 4.26 7.83 -6.93
CA HIS A 38 5.44 8.07 -7.77
C HIS A 38 5.57 7.09 -8.95
N VAL A 39 5.07 5.87 -8.82
CA VAL A 39 5.13 4.85 -9.88
C VAL A 39 4.04 5.03 -10.92
N ILE A 40 2.79 5.19 -10.48
CA ILE A 40 1.62 5.19 -11.38
C ILE A 40 0.96 6.57 -11.52
N GLY A 41 1.49 7.59 -10.85
CA GLY A 41 0.89 8.92 -10.78
C GLY A 41 -0.35 8.93 -9.90
N VAL A 42 -1.52 8.75 -10.52
CA VAL A 42 -2.81 8.83 -9.82
C VAL A 42 -3.20 7.44 -9.31
N LEU A 43 -3.45 7.35 -8.00
CA LEU A 43 -3.92 6.10 -7.40
C LEU A 43 -5.34 5.74 -7.89
N PRO A 44 -5.62 4.46 -8.18
CA PRO A 44 -6.91 4.03 -8.70
C PRO A 44 -8.05 4.09 -7.66
N ILE A 45 -7.71 4.32 -6.40
CA ILE A 45 -8.64 4.54 -5.30
C ILE A 45 -8.16 5.71 -4.46
N ASP A 46 -9.12 6.34 -3.76
CA ASP A 46 -8.82 7.33 -2.74
C ASP A 46 -8.03 6.69 -1.58
N SER A 47 -6.79 7.13 -1.39
CA SER A 47 -5.86 6.63 -0.37
C SER A 47 -6.35 6.88 1.05
N SER A 48 -7.19 7.90 1.27
CA SER A 48 -7.78 8.19 2.58
C SER A 48 -8.66 7.03 3.06
N LYS A 49 -9.30 6.29 2.15
CA LYS A 49 -10.11 5.11 2.48
C LYS A 49 -9.25 4.01 3.12
N VAL A 50 -8.06 3.75 2.60
CA VAL A 50 -7.11 2.78 3.17
C VAL A 50 -6.65 3.25 4.56
N MET A 51 -6.41 4.55 4.72
CA MET A 51 -5.86 5.12 5.95
C MET A 51 -6.88 5.24 7.09
N LEU A 52 -8.16 5.44 6.77
CA LEU A 52 -9.22 5.65 7.75
C LEU A 52 -9.99 4.37 8.11
N GLU A 53 -9.97 3.35 7.25
CA GLU A 53 -10.69 2.10 7.46
C GLU A 53 -10.25 1.39 8.77
N PRO A 54 -11.17 1.11 9.70
CA PRO A 54 -10.87 0.37 10.93
C PRO A 54 -10.91 -1.15 10.77
N GLN A 55 -11.59 -1.68 9.74
CA GLN A 55 -11.75 -3.12 9.58
C GLN A 55 -10.61 -3.74 8.75
N PRO A 56 -9.82 -4.66 9.32
CA PRO A 56 -8.67 -5.24 8.62
C PRO A 56 -9.00 -5.91 7.29
N THR A 57 -10.12 -6.63 7.25
CA THR A 57 -10.58 -7.32 6.04
C THR A 57 -10.93 -6.34 4.92
N ALA A 58 -11.45 -5.15 5.26
CA ALA A 58 -11.74 -4.10 4.29
C ALA A 58 -10.44 -3.42 3.80
N VAL A 59 -9.48 -3.16 4.70
CA VAL A 59 -8.15 -2.67 4.32
C VAL A 59 -7.49 -3.61 3.31
N ILE A 60 -7.47 -4.91 3.57
CA ILE A 60 -6.87 -5.91 2.67
C ILE A 60 -7.55 -5.90 1.29
N LYS A 61 -8.88 -5.76 1.23
CA LYS A 61 -9.60 -5.64 -0.04
C LYS A 61 -9.19 -4.39 -0.82
N LEU A 62 -9.08 -3.25 -0.15
CA LEU A 62 -8.64 -2.00 -0.76
C LEU A 62 -7.19 -2.11 -1.26
N LEU A 63 -6.29 -2.74 -0.49
CA LEU A 63 -4.91 -2.99 -0.93
C LEU A 63 -4.88 -3.89 -2.17
N ARG A 64 -5.66 -4.98 -2.20
CA ARG A 64 -5.75 -5.83 -3.41
C ARG A 64 -6.24 -5.05 -4.62
N GLN A 65 -7.23 -4.19 -4.45
CA GLN A 65 -7.73 -3.32 -5.52
C GLN A 65 -6.69 -2.30 -5.98
N LEU A 66 -5.93 -1.73 -5.05
CA LEU A 66 -4.88 -0.75 -5.34
C LEU A 66 -3.75 -1.36 -6.20
N PHE A 67 -3.36 -2.60 -5.92
CA PHE A 67 -2.24 -3.26 -6.60
C PHE A 67 -2.64 -4.21 -7.74
N SER A 68 -3.92 -4.31 -8.09
CA SER A 68 -4.41 -5.23 -9.14
C SER A 68 -3.99 -4.80 -10.55
N GLY A 69 -3.87 -3.48 -10.79
CA GLY A 69 -3.53 -2.90 -12.09
C GLY A 69 -2.05 -2.60 -12.29
N ILE A 70 -1.17 -2.99 -11.36
CA ILE A 70 0.24 -2.59 -11.36
C ILE A 70 1.11 -3.73 -11.87
N SER A 71 1.85 -3.43 -12.94
CA SER A 71 2.77 -4.35 -13.59
C SER A 71 4.23 -4.09 -13.18
N VAL A 72 5.11 -5.04 -13.50
CA VAL A 72 6.57 -4.86 -13.32
C VAL A 72 7.09 -3.71 -14.18
N LEU A 73 6.53 -3.54 -15.38
CA LEU A 73 6.93 -2.50 -16.32
C LEU A 73 6.71 -1.09 -15.75
N ASP A 74 5.60 -0.87 -15.03
CA ASP A 74 5.33 0.41 -14.37
C ASP A 74 6.42 0.75 -13.36
N ILE A 75 6.87 -0.25 -12.59
CA ILE A 75 7.92 -0.10 -11.58
C ILE A 75 9.28 0.18 -12.24
N GLU A 76 9.62 -0.57 -13.30
CA GLU A 76 10.87 -0.39 -14.04
C GLU A 76 10.97 1.01 -14.66
N ASN A 77 9.86 1.50 -15.25
CA ASN A 77 9.78 2.84 -15.82
C ASN A 77 10.00 3.92 -14.76
N ALA A 78 9.36 3.78 -13.59
CA ALA A 78 9.53 4.72 -12.49
C ALA A 78 10.98 4.74 -11.96
N GLN A 79 11.63 3.58 -11.86
CA GLN A 79 13.04 3.49 -11.46
C GLN A 79 13.99 4.11 -12.49
N ALA A 80 13.72 3.93 -13.78
CA ALA A 80 14.50 4.55 -14.85
C ALA A 80 14.39 6.08 -14.80
N GLN A 81 13.19 6.62 -14.55
CA GLN A 81 12.96 8.06 -14.38
C GLN A 81 13.72 8.63 -13.18
N LEU A 82 13.71 7.93 -12.03
CA LEU A 82 14.44 8.36 -10.84
C LEU A 82 15.96 8.39 -11.02
N LYS A 83 16.52 7.47 -11.82
CA LYS A 83 17.97 7.46 -12.13
C LYS A 83 18.41 8.53 -13.11
N ALA A 84 17.47 9.09 -13.86
CA ALA A 84 17.72 10.12 -14.87
C ALA A 84 17.58 11.56 -14.33
N ALA A 85 17.10 11.72 -13.10
CA ALA A 85 16.94 12.98 -12.38
C ALA A 85 18.08 13.22 -11.37
#